data_AF-A0A961ZL00-F1
#
_entry.id   AF-A0A961ZL00-F1
#
_cell.length_a   1.000
_cell.length_b   1.000
_cell.length_c   1.000
_cell.angle_alpha   90.00
_cell.angle_beta   90.00
_cell.angle_gamma   90.00
#
_symmetry.space_group_name_H-M   'P 1'
#
loop_
_entity.id
_entity.type
_entity.pdbx_description
1 polymer ?
#
loop_
_entity_poly.entity_id
_entity_poly.type
_entity_poly.pdbx_seq_one_letter_code
_entity_poly.pdbx_strand_id
1 'polypeptide(L)'
;MIDNLFLLAIGAFGWGLSLTTYRLFARQNKWPMGALHADLPAIPILLGLFALTVGLLFAAARGADYGGWIIVAAGLMLAIFWTGFLRVGSQISLFLAPIVAALLLIGWLPSILGYERPKWAYSRPGDLIKRTPTLPTSSDPR
;
A
#
# COMPACT_ATOMS: atom_id res chain seq x y z
N MET A 1 -14.07 -6.89 7.33
CA MET A 1 -13.22 -6.54 8.50
C MET A 1 -11.97 -5.83 7.99
N ILE A 2 -11.52 -4.77 8.66
CA ILE A 2 -10.31 -4.02 8.29
C ILE A 2 -9.10 -4.76 8.89
N ASP A 3 -8.25 -5.32 8.02
CA ASP A 3 -7.01 -6.03 8.37
C ASP A 3 -5.80 -5.35 7.73
N ASN A 4 -4.59 -5.80 8.06
CA ASN A 4 -3.37 -5.18 7.54
C ASN A 4 -3.26 -5.29 6.00
N LEU A 5 -3.65 -6.42 5.40
CA LEU A 5 -3.65 -6.55 3.94
C LEU A 5 -4.63 -5.58 3.27
N PHE A 6 -5.78 -5.33 3.89
CA PHE A 6 -6.76 -4.35 3.42
C PHE A 6 -6.17 -2.93 3.37
N LEU A 7 -5.45 -2.52 4.41
CA LEU A 7 -4.78 -1.22 4.44
C LEU A 7 -3.62 -1.14 3.46
N LEU A 8 -2.83 -2.22 3.34
CA LEU A 8 -1.76 -2.31 2.35
C LEU A 8 -2.32 -2.24 0.93
N ALA A 9 -3.49 -2.82 0.66
CA ALA A 9 -4.15 -2.73 -0.65
C ALA A 9 -4.61 -1.31 -0.98
N ILE A 10 -5.17 -0.59 0.00
CA ILE A 10 -5.49 0.84 -0.16
C ILE A 10 -4.24 1.65 -0.48
N GLY A 11 -3.15 1.41 0.26
CA GLY A 11 -1.87 2.09 0.05
C GLY A 11 -1.26 1.77 -1.31
N ALA A 12 -1.18 0.49 -1.68
CA ALA A 12 -0.64 0.04 -2.96
C ALA A 12 -1.42 0.66 -4.14
N PHE A 13 -2.74 0.65 -4.07
CA PHE A 13 -3.59 1.27 -5.09
C PHE A 13 -3.41 2.79 -5.11
N GLY A 14 -3.52 3.47 -3.97
CA GLY A 14 -3.51 4.93 -3.90
C GLY A 14 -2.16 5.55 -4.23
N TRP A 15 -1.07 5.04 -3.66
CA TRP A 15 0.29 5.50 -4.01
C TRP A 15 0.70 5.04 -5.40
N GLY A 16 0.26 3.87 -5.85
CA GLY A 16 0.48 3.39 -7.23
C GLY A 16 -0.17 4.32 -8.26
N LEU A 17 -1.45 4.66 -8.06
CA LEU A 17 -2.19 5.60 -8.92
C LEU A 17 -1.61 7.01 -8.87
N SER A 18 -1.22 7.47 -7.68
CA SER A 18 -0.52 8.75 -7.51
C SER A 18 0.78 8.77 -8.32
N LEU A 19 1.59 7.71 -8.24
CA LEU A 19 2.89 7.66 -8.92
C LEU A 19 2.78 7.60 -10.44
N THR A 20 1.80 6.86 -10.97
CA THR A 20 1.55 6.77 -12.43
C THR A 20 1.04 8.09 -13.00
N THR A 21 0.22 8.83 -12.25
CA THR A 21 -0.43 10.05 -12.74
C THR A 21 0.33 11.33 -12.38
N TYR A 22 1.22 11.29 -11.38
CA TYR A 22 1.96 12.46 -10.88
C TYR A 22 2.63 13.26 -12.00
N ARG A 23 3.24 12.57 -12.98
CA ARG A 23 3.92 13.24 -14.09
C ARG A 23 3.00 14.10 -14.93
N LEU A 24 1.79 13.61 -15.20
CA LEU A 24 0.79 14.33 -15.99
C LEU A 24 0.38 15.61 -15.25
N PHE A 25 0.04 15.50 -13.98
CA PHE A 25 -0.35 16.63 -13.14
C PHE A 25 0.78 17.63 -12.96
N ALA A 26 2.01 17.17 -12.74
CA ALA A 26 3.15 18.05 -12.54
C ALA A 26 3.49 18.84 -13.81
N ARG A 27 3.39 18.23 -15.01
CA ARG A 27 3.57 18.95 -16.28
C ARG A 27 2.47 19.98 -16.52
N GLN A 28 1.22 19.62 -16.28
CA GLN A 28 0.07 20.52 -16.48
C GLN A 28 0.12 21.72 -15.52
N ASN A 29 0.48 21.49 -14.26
CA ASN A 29 0.50 22.52 -13.22
C ASN A 29 1.89 23.17 -13.01
N LYS A 30 2.88 22.85 -13.86
CA LYS A 30 4.27 23.33 -13.75
C LYS A 30 4.90 23.08 -12.37
N TRP A 31 4.59 21.94 -11.75
CA TRP A 31 5.15 21.56 -10.46
C TRP A 31 6.60 21.06 -10.60
N PRO A 32 7.42 21.23 -9.54
CA PRO A 32 8.77 20.66 -9.50
C PRO A 32 8.72 19.15 -9.69
N MET A 33 9.61 18.63 -10.53
CA MET A 33 9.68 17.21 -10.87
C MET A 33 11.08 16.69 -10.56
N GLY A 34 11.19 15.60 -9.82
CA GLY A 34 12.48 14.95 -9.55
C GLY A 34 13.10 14.39 -10.83
N ALA A 35 14.43 14.29 -10.85
CA ALA A 35 15.20 13.84 -12.02
C ALA A 35 14.67 12.52 -12.59
N LEU A 36 14.27 11.57 -11.73
CA LEU A 36 13.76 10.27 -12.17
C LEU A 36 12.43 10.38 -12.94
N HIS A 37 11.56 11.34 -12.60
CA HIS A 37 10.32 11.59 -13.35
C HIS A 37 10.53 12.43 -14.62
N ALA A 38 11.59 13.24 -14.66
CA ALA A 38 11.95 14.09 -15.79
C ALA A 38 12.68 13.28 -16.88
N ASP A 39 13.73 12.56 -16.49
CA ASP A 39 14.70 11.92 -17.37
C ASP A 39 14.33 10.46 -17.67
N LEU A 40 13.75 9.75 -16.69
CA LEU A 40 13.41 8.33 -16.79
C LEU A 40 11.95 8.06 -16.40
N PRO A 41 10.96 8.67 -17.08
CA PRO A 41 9.55 8.61 -16.69
C PRO A 41 8.96 7.20 -16.70
N ALA A 42 9.59 6.25 -17.40
CA ALA A 42 9.16 4.86 -17.40
C ALA A 42 9.28 4.20 -16.02
N ILE A 43 10.31 4.50 -15.23
CA ILE A 43 10.56 3.82 -13.94
C ILE A 43 9.42 4.10 -12.93
N PRO A 44 9.05 5.37 -12.64
CA PRO A 44 7.93 5.65 -11.74
C PRO A 44 6.61 5.08 -12.24
N ILE A 45 6.37 5.14 -13.56
CA ILE A 45 5.14 4.62 -14.16
C ILE A 45 5.05 3.11 -13.97
N LEU A 46 6.12 2.36 -14.25
CA LEU A 46 6.13 0.91 -14.09
C LEU A 46 5.97 0.50 -12.61
N LEU A 47 6.67 1.18 -11.69
CA LEU A 47 6.51 0.92 -10.25
C LEU A 47 5.09 1.23 -9.78
N GLY A 48 4.51 2.33 -10.25
CA GLY A 48 3.15 2.72 -9.91
C GLY A 48 2.11 1.76 -10.48
N LEU A 49 2.27 1.33 -11.74
CA LEU A 49 1.40 0.35 -12.39
C LEU A 49 1.48 -1.01 -11.69
N PHE A 50 2.68 -1.44 -11.30
CA PHE A 50 2.87 -2.65 -10.52
C PHE A 50 2.08 -2.59 -9.20
N ALA A 51 2.29 -1.55 -8.40
CA ALA A 51 1.60 -1.39 -7.12
C ALA A 51 0.07 -1.27 -7.28
N LEU A 52 -0.38 -0.47 -8.26
CA LEU A 52 -1.78 -0.30 -8.61
C LEU A 52 -2.43 -1.63 -8.99
N THR A 53 -1.76 -2.42 -9.84
CA THR A 53 -2.27 -3.71 -10.31
C THR A 53 -2.37 -4.71 -9.16
N VAL A 54 -1.35 -4.80 -8.30
CA VAL A 54 -1.40 -5.68 -7.12
C VAL A 54 -2.55 -5.29 -6.18
N GLY A 55 -2.74 -3.99 -5.91
CA GLY A 55 -3.84 -3.50 -5.10
C GLY A 55 -5.23 -3.83 -5.70
N LEU A 56 -5.38 -3.66 -7.01
CA LEU A 56 -6.59 -4.01 -7.75
C LEU A 56 -6.88 -5.51 -7.75
N LEU A 57 -5.87 -6.34 -8.00
CA LEU A 57 -6.01 -7.81 -7.99
C LEU A 57 -6.42 -8.30 -6.60
N PHE A 58 -5.83 -7.75 -5.54
CA PHE A 58 -6.24 -8.07 -4.17
C PHE A 58 -7.69 -7.63 -3.89
N ALA A 59 -8.07 -6.42 -4.31
CA ALA A 59 -9.44 -5.93 -4.14
C ALA A 59 -10.46 -6.81 -4.88
N ALA A 60 -10.14 -7.23 -6.10
CA ALA A 60 -10.97 -8.14 -6.89
C ALA A 60 -11.08 -9.52 -6.21
N ALA A 61 -9.96 -10.08 -5.75
CA ALA A 61 -9.94 -11.37 -5.06
C ALA A 61 -10.66 -11.34 -3.71
N ARG A 62 -10.70 -10.19 -3.04
CA ARG A 62 -11.48 -10.00 -1.81
C ARG A 62 -12.98 -9.98 -2.11
N GLY A 63 -13.39 -9.51 -3.28
CA GLY A 63 -14.79 -9.41 -3.69
C GLY A 63 -15.50 -8.16 -3.18
N ALA A 64 -16.57 -7.78 -3.88
CA ALA A 64 -17.36 -6.58 -3.61
C ALA A 64 -17.96 -6.59 -2.19
N ASP A 65 -18.57 -7.71 -1.80
CA ASP A 65 -19.31 -7.86 -0.54
C ASP A 65 -18.40 -7.82 0.70
N TYR A 66 -17.11 -8.15 0.54
CA TYR A 66 -16.13 -8.15 1.63
C TYR A 66 -15.24 -6.90 1.66
N GLY A 67 -15.67 -5.84 0.97
CA GLY A 67 -15.05 -4.51 1.03
C GLY A 67 -14.04 -4.22 -0.09
N GLY A 68 -14.00 -5.01 -1.17
CA GLY A 68 -13.16 -4.70 -2.35
C GLY A 68 -13.43 -3.31 -2.92
N TRP A 69 -14.70 -2.89 -2.98
CA TRP A 69 -15.08 -1.52 -3.39
C TRP A 69 -14.51 -0.43 -2.47
N ILE A 70 -14.44 -0.70 -1.17
CA ILE A 70 -13.90 0.25 -0.20
C ILE A 70 -12.41 0.45 -0.44
N ILE A 71 -11.67 -0.61 -0.82
CA ILE A 71 -10.24 -0.51 -1.17
C ILE A 71 -10.05 0.46 -2.34
N VAL A 72 -10.84 0.29 -3.40
CA VAL A 72 -10.75 1.13 -4.60
C VAL A 72 -11.15 2.57 -4.29
N ALA A 73 -12.28 2.78 -3.59
CA ALA A 73 -12.77 4.10 -3.24
C ALA A 73 -11.78 4.86 -2.32
N ALA A 74 -11.35 4.22 -1.23
CA ALA A 74 -10.39 4.82 -0.30
C ALA A 74 -9.02 5.02 -0.96
N GLY A 75 -8.57 4.10 -1.79
CA GLY A 75 -7.33 4.23 -2.55
C GLY A 75 -7.39 5.38 -3.56
N LEU A 76 -8.52 5.60 -4.23
CA LEU A 76 -8.72 6.73 -5.14
C LEU A 76 -8.69 8.07 -4.37
N MET A 77 -9.39 8.14 -3.24
CA MET A 77 -9.35 9.31 -2.35
C MET A 77 -7.93 9.58 -1.86
N LEU A 78 -7.20 8.52 -1.46
CA LEU A 78 -5.79 8.61 -1.08
C LEU A 78 -4.95 9.16 -2.24
N ALA A 79 -5.12 8.67 -3.47
CA ALA A 79 -4.36 9.15 -4.62
C ALA A 79 -4.60 10.64 -4.92
N ILE A 80 -5.87 11.08 -4.86
CA ILE A 80 -6.26 12.48 -5.06
C ILE A 80 -5.64 13.36 -3.97
N PHE A 81 -5.82 12.96 -2.71
CA PHE A 81 -5.25 13.68 -1.58
C PHE A 81 -3.72 13.73 -1.68
N TRP A 82 -3.07 12.60 -1.92
CA TRP A 82 -1.61 12.49 -1.95
C TRP A 82 -1.00 13.33 -3.07
N THR A 83 -1.54 13.23 -4.29
CA THR A 83 -1.03 13.94 -5.46
C THR A 83 -1.37 15.43 -5.39
N GLY A 84 -2.61 15.75 -5.04
CA GLY A 84 -3.13 17.13 -5.02
C GLY A 84 -2.60 17.96 -3.86
N PHE A 85 -2.58 17.39 -2.66
CA PHE A 85 -2.19 18.10 -1.44
C PHE A 85 -0.67 18.14 -1.25
N LEU A 86 0.02 17.00 -1.38
CA LEU A 86 1.47 16.95 -1.12
C LEU A 86 2.32 17.49 -2.27
N ARG A 87 1.76 17.55 -3.49
CA ARG A 87 2.46 18.02 -4.71
C ARG A 87 3.81 17.34 -4.86
N VAL A 88 4.92 18.04 -4.62
CA VAL A 88 6.29 17.51 -4.70
C VAL A 88 6.53 16.37 -3.69
N GLY A 89 5.90 16.44 -2.51
CA GLY A 89 5.96 15.35 -1.52
C GLY A 89 5.37 14.03 -2.03
N SER A 90 4.58 14.06 -3.10
CA SER A 90 4.08 12.85 -3.78
C SER A 90 5.21 11.97 -4.33
N GLN A 91 6.42 12.50 -4.53
CA GLN A 91 7.57 11.71 -4.98
C GLN A 91 7.99 10.64 -3.97
N ILE A 92 7.60 10.78 -2.69
CA ILE A 92 7.82 9.73 -1.67
C ILE A 92 7.11 8.42 -2.04
N SER A 93 6.05 8.48 -2.87
CA SER A 93 5.39 7.30 -3.43
C SER A 93 6.33 6.39 -4.22
N LEU A 94 7.48 6.91 -4.72
CA LEU A 94 8.51 6.09 -5.37
C LEU A 94 9.01 4.96 -4.47
N PHE A 95 9.01 5.16 -3.15
CA PHE A 95 9.39 4.15 -2.17
C PHE A 95 8.17 3.46 -1.56
N LEU A 96 7.15 4.23 -1.18
CA LEU A 96 5.98 3.68 -0.50
C LEU A 96 5.20 2.69 -1.38
N ALA A 97 4.96 3.03 -2.65
CA ALA A 97 4.19 2.18 -3.56
C ALA A 97 4.82 0.77 -3.72
N PRO A 98 6.11 0.62 -4.08
CA PRO A 98 6.70 -0.71 -4.20
C PRO A 98 6.83 -1.45 -2.88
N ILE A 99 7.16 -0.77 -1.77
CA ILE A 99 7.27 -1.42 -0.45
C ILE A 99 5.94 -2.03 -0.04
N VAL A 100 4.87 -1.25 -0.16
CA VAL A 100 3.52 -1.67 0.27
C VAL A 100 2.96 -2.74 -0.65
N ALA A 101 3.21 -2.65 -1.96
CA ALA A 101 2.86 -3.70 -2.90
C ALA A 101 3.62 -5.01 -2.61
N ALA A 102 4.91 -4.93 -2.30
CA ALA A 102 5.71 -6.10 -1.92
C ALA A 102 5.21 -6.74 -0.63
N LEU A 103 4.92 -5.95 0.42
CA LEU A 103 4.34 -6.46 1.66
C LEU A 103 2.96 -7.09 1.44
N LEU A 104 2.13 -6.46 0.61
CA LEU A 104 0.83 -7.02 0.24
C LEU A 104 0.98 -8.38 -0.44
N LEU A 105 1.90 -8.51 -1.40
CA LEU A 105 2.20 -9.79 -2.04
C LEU A 105 2.73 -10.82 -1.05
N ILE A 106 3.70 -10.48 -0.21
CA ILE A 106 4.27 -11.41 0.77
C ILE A 106 3.19 -11.93 1.73
N GLY A 107 2.26 -11.07 2.17
CA GLY A 107 1.19 -11.49 3.06
C GLY A 107 0.02 -12.21 2.37
N TRP A 108 -0.17 -11.99 1.06
CA TRP A 108 -1.27 -12.59 0.30
C TRP A 108 -0.89 -13.87 -0.45
N LEU A 109 0.30 -13.93 -1.04
CA LEU A 109 0.80 -15.02 -1.87
C LEU A 109 0.71 -16.41 -1.19
N PRO A 110 1.00 -16.57 0.12
CA PRO A 110 0.82 -17.85 0.80
C PRO A 110 -0.59 -18.44 0.64
N SER A 111 -1.63 -17.60 0.67
CA SER A 111 -3.00 -18.09 0.48
C SER A 111 -3.34 -18.49 -0.94
N ILE A 112 -2.69 -17.89 -1.94
CA ILE A 112 -2.84 -18.32 -3.34
C ILE A 112 -2.19 -19.69 -3.52
N LEU A 113 -1.08 -19.94 -2.81
CA LEU A 113 -0.31 -21.18 -2.85
C LEU A 113 -0.86 -22.28 -1.91
N GLY A 114 -1.95 -22.02 -1.18
CA GLY A 114 -2.55 -22.99 -0.24
C GLY A 114 -1.86 -23.10 1.13
N TYR A 115 -0.92 -22.22 1.45
CA TYR A 115 -0.28 -22.14 2.76
C TYR A 115 -1.04 -21.22 3.73
N GLU A 116 -0.81 -21.42 5.03
CA GLU A 116 -1.31 -20.49 6.04
C GLU A 116 -0.70 -19.09 5.86
N ARG A 117 -1.55 -18.07 6.00
CA ARG A 117 -1.10 -16.68 5.94
C ARG A 117 -0.28 -16.34 7.19
N PRO A 118 0.71 -15.43 7.08
CA PRO A 118 1.40 -14.91 8.24
C PRO A 118 0.42 -14.24 9.22
N LYS A 119 0.61 -14.45 10.53
CA LYS A 119 -0.27 -13.89 11.57
C LYS A 119 -0.47 -12.37 11.44
N TRP A 120 0.59 -11.64 11.08
CA TRP A 120 0.53 -10.19 10.90
C TRP A 120 -0.37 -9.77 9.73
N ALA A 121 -0.60 -10.62 8.72
CA ALA A 121 -1.35 -10.25 7.52
C ALA A 121 -2.84 -10.06 7.81
N TYR A 122 -3.43 -10.90 8.65
CA TYR A 122 -4.84 -10.82 9.05
C TYR A 122 -5.07 -10.19 10.44
N SER A 123 -3.99 -9.78 11.12
CA SER A 123 -4.10 -9.03 12.38
C SER A 123 -4.67 -7.63 12.13
N ARG A 124 -5.31 -7.05 13.15
CA ARG A 124 -5.64 -5.62 13.13
C ARG A 124 -4.37 -4.82 13.41
N PRO A 125 -4.24 -3.59 12.91
CA PRO A 125 -3.07 -2.75 13.15
C PRO A 125 -2.76 -2.58 14.65
N GLY A 126 -3.80 -2.43 15.48
CA GLY A 126 -3.67 -2.25 16.92
C GLY A 126 -3.14 -3.47 17.68
N ASP A 127 -3.29 -4.68 17.12
CA ASP A 127 -2.84 -5.91 17.78
C ASP A 127 -1.32 -6.09 17.66
N LEU A 128 -0.70 -5.50 16.64
CA LEU A 128 0.76 -5.50 16.47
C LEU A 128 1.46 -4.57 17.46
N ILE A 129 0.84 -3.43 17.79
CA ILE A 129 1.39 -2.43 18.70
C ILE A 129 1.34 -2.92 20.16
N LYS A 130 0.30 -3.70 20.52
CA LYS A 130 0.12 -4.24 21.88
C LYS A 130 1.07 -5.39 22.24
N ARG A 131 1.88 -5.89 21.30
CA ARG A 131 2.97 -6.82 21.60
C ARG A 131 4.16 -6.08 22.21
N THR A 132 3.96 -5.42 23.34
CA THR A 132 5.06 -5.22 24.28
C THR A 132 5.47 -6.61 24.77
N PRO A 133 6.75 -7.01 24.70
CA PRO A 133 7.17 -8.26 25.32
C PRO A 133 6.88 -8.10 26.80
N THR A 134 5.82 -8.74 27.29
CA THR A 134 5.74 -9.05 28.70
C THR A 134 6.96 -9.93 28.95
N LEU A 135 7.99 -9.34 29.56
CA LEU A 135 9.11 -10.08 30.14
C LEU A 135 8.50 -11.27 30.89
N PRO A 136 9.07 -12.48 30.78
CA PRO A 136 8.59 -13.59 31.58
C PRO A 136 8.61 -13.12 33.02
N THR A 137 7.44 -12.97 33.62
CA THR A 137 7.31 -12.82 35.06
C THR A 137 7.82 -14.13 35.62
N SER A 138 9.10 -14.16 35.98
CA SER A 138 9.67 -15.18 36.85
C SER A 138 9.02 -15.00 38.22
N SER A 139 7.75 -15.39 38.34
CA SER A 139 7.21 -15.83 39.61
C SER A 139 7.44 -17.34 39.62
N ASP A 140 8.68 -17.70 39.94
CA ASP A 140 9.00 -19.02 40.47
C ASP A 140 9.04 -18.86 42.01
N PRO A 141 7.92 -19.09 42.72
CA PRO A 141 7.99 -19.30 44.15
C PRO A 141 7.95 -20.82 44.38
N ARG A 142 9.14 -21.39 44.54
CA ARG A 142 9.45 -22.67 45.21
C ARG A 142 9.47 -23.92 44.33
#